data_AF-A0A5U9VRQ3-F1
#
_entry.id   AF-A0A5U9VRQ3-F1
#
_cell.length_a   1.000
_cell.length_b   1.000
_cell.length_c   1.000
_cell.angle_alpha   90.00
_cell.angle_beta   90.00
_cell.angle_gamma   90.00
#
_symmetry.space_group_name_H-M   'P 1'
#
loop_
_entity.id
_entity.type
_entity.pdbx_description
1 polymer ?
#
loop_
_entity_poly.entity_id
_entity_poly.type
_entity_poly.pdbx_seq_one_letter_code
_entity_poly.pdbx_strand_id
1 'polypeptide(L)'
;MDSYPVGSPIPWPSTTPPPGYFLMAGQSFPCGPYPQLAHVYPGCVLPDLRGVFIRGLDNGRGLDPGRGILSYQEDQSNMTPSAGGGLHGHHHGMTYYYPGGQEARPKNVAFNYIVKAG
;
A
#
# COMPACT_ATOMS: atom_id res chain seq x y z
N MET A 1 -3.63 -12.90 -25.71
CA MET A 1 -4.13 -13.08 -24.33
C MET A 1 -3.26 -12.22 -23.46
N ASP A 2 -3.80 -11.10 -22.97
CA ASP A 2 -3.05 -10.12 -22.20
C ASP A 2 -2.84 -10.64 -20.79
N SER A 3 -1.73 -11.33 -20.60
CA SER A 3 -1.24 -11.81 -19.32
C SER A 3 -0.78 -10.61 -18.48
N TYR A 4 -1.38 -10.40 -17.30
CA TYR A 4 -0.77 -9.54 -16.28
C TYR A 4 0.70 -9.94 -16.08
N PRO A 5 1.65 -8.98 -16.08
CA PRO A 5 3.05 -9.29 -15.83
C PRO A 5 3.20 -10.01 -14.49
N VAL A 6 4.03 -11.05 -14.45
CA VAL A 6 4.36 -11.73 -13.18
C VAL A 6 4.94 -10.70 -12.21
N GLY A 7 4.47 -10.75 -10.96
CA GLY A 7 4.84 -9.76 -9.95
C GLY A 7 3.93 -8.53 -9.90
N SER A 8 2.93 -8.37 -10.77
CA SER A 8 2.00 -7.23 -10.69
C SER A 8 1.01 -7.40 -9.53
N PRO A 9 0.85 -6.40 -8.64
CA PRO A 9 -0.24 -6.39 -7.68
C PRO A 9 -1.58 -6.12 -8.37
N ILE A 10 -2.58 -6.94 -8.09
CA ILE A 10 -3.91 -6.89 -8.70
C ILE A 10 -4.95 -6.82 -7.58
N PRO A 11 -5.84 -5.80 -7.58
CA PRO A 11 -7.00 -5.78 -6.70
C PRO A 11 -7.89 -7.00 -6.93
N TRP A 12 -8.23 -7.72 -5.86
CA TRP A 12 -9.02 -8.94 -5.89
C TRP A 12 -10.21 -8.86 -4.91
N PRO A 13 -11.44 -9.14 -5.35
CA PRO A 13 -12.65 -8.92 -4.55
C PRO A 13 -12.94 -10.04 -3.54
N SER A 14 -12.06 -11.05 -3.42
CA SER A 14 -12.25 -12.22 -2.55
C SER A 14 -11.07 -12.44 -1.62
N THR A 15 -11.30 -13.12 -0.49
CA THR A 15 -10.27 -13.52 0.48
C THR A 15 -9.40 -14.66 -0.01
N THR A 16 -9.86 -15.43 -1.00
CA THR A 16 -9.13 -16.57 -1.56
C THR A 16 -8.60 -16.21 -2.95
N PRO A 17 -7.27 -16.16 -3.15
CA PRO A 17 -6.68 -15.99 -4.47
C PRO A 17 -7.00 -17.18 -5.39
N PRO A 18 -7.17 -16.96 -6.71
CA PRO A 18 -7.29 -18.06 -7.66
C PRO A 18 -5.94 -18.81 -7.79
N PRO A 19 -5.95 -20.06 -8.31
CA PRO A 19 -4.71 -20.81 -8.57
C PRO A 19 -3.72 -20.01 -9.44
N GLY A 20 -2.44 -20.09 -9.11
CA GLY A 20 -1.37 -19.32 -9.79
C GLY A 20 -1.14 -17.92 -9.24
N TYR A 21 -1.86 -17.53 -8.19
CA TYR A 21 -1.69 -16.24 -7.52
C TYR A 21 -1.43 -16.42 -6.03
N PHE A 22 -0.68 -15.48 -5.46
CA PHE A 22 -0.51 -15.35 -4.02
C PHE A 22 -1.23 -14.11 -3.50
N LEU A 23 -1.75 -14.19 -2.28
CA LEU A 23 -2.11 -12.98 -1.54
C LEU A 23 -0.84 -12.18 -1.22
N MET A 24 -0.89 -10.86 -1.14
CA MET A 24 0.24 -10.03 -0.73
C MET A 24 0.12 -9.64 0.74
N ALA A 25 0.48 -10.55 1.64
CA ALA A 25 0.28 -10.45 3.08
C ALA A 25 1.58 -10.61 3.88
N GLY A 26 2.72 -10.22 3.31
CA GLY A 26 4.02 -10.23 4.01
C GLY A 26 4.74 -11.58 4.05
N GLN A 27 4.18 -12.62 3.43
CA GLN A 27 4.74 -13.97 3.51
C GLN A 27 5.87 -14.23 2.51
N SER A 28 6.73 -15.20 2.83
CA SER A 28 7.71 -15.75 1.89
C SER A 28 7.05 -16.68 0.86
N PHE A 29 7.71 -16.85 -0.29
CA PHE A 29 7.31 -17.80 -1.34
C PHE A 29 8.53 -18.62 -1.81
N PRO A 30 8.33 -19.79 -2.42
CA PRO A 30 9.46 -20.61 -2.89
C PRO A 30 10.07 -20.01 -4.17
N CYS A 31 11.32 -19.57 -4.13
CA CYS A 31 11.97 -18.91 -5.27
C CYS A 31 12.07 -19.81 -6.52
N GLY A 32 12.43 -21.09 -6.32
CA GLY A 32 12.77 -22.01 -7.41
C GLY A 32 11.63 -22.20 -8.42
N PRO A 33 10.40 -22.51 -7.97
CA PRO A 33 9.24 -22.61 -8.85
C PRO A 33 8.78 -21.27 -9.46
N TYR A 34 9.15 -20.13 -8.87
CA TYR A 34 8.67 -18.80 -9.28
C TYR A 34 9.82 -17.83 -9.58
N PRO A 35 10.70 -18.13 -10.56
CA PRO A 35 11.92 -17.35 -10.81
C PRO A 35 11.62 -15.93 -11.30
N GLN A 36 10.54 -15.73 -12.06
CA GLN A 36 10.11 -14.40 -12.50
C GLN A 36 9.59 -13.56 -11.33
N LEU A 37 8.84 -14.17 -10.40
CA LEU A 37 8.41 -13.47 -9.19
C LEU A 37 9.60 -13.13 -8.29
N ALA A 38 10.56 -14.04 -8.14
CA ALA A 38 11.79 -13.81 -7.38
C ALA A 38 12.67 -12.69 -7.96
N HIS A 39 12.60 -12.46 -9.28
CA HIS A 39 13.28 -11.34 -9.92
C HIS A 39 12.67 -9.99 -9.52
N VAL A 40 11.34 -9.91 -9.41
CA VAL A 40 10.62 -8.67 -9.04
C VAL A 40 10.59 -8.45 -7.53
N TYR A 41 10.58 -9.51 -6.73
CA TYR A 41 10.61 -9.48 -5.27
C TYR A 41 11.84 -10.26 -4.74
N PRO A 42 13.03 -9.62 -4.72
CA PRO A 42 14.25 -10.23 -4.22
C PRO A 42 14.12 -10.70 -2.77
N GLY A 43 14.76 -11.83 -2.43
CA GLY A 43 14.62 -12.47 -1.12
C GLY A 43 13.36 -13.34 -0.98
N CYS A 44 12.51 -13.37 -2.01
CA CYS A 44 11.32 -14.20 -2.10
C CYS A 44 10.32 -13.95 -0.96
N VAL A 45 10.13 -12.67 -0.66
CA VAL A 45 9.17 -12.16 0.32
C VAL A 45 8.29 -11.12 -0.37
N LEU A 46 6.98 -11.27 -0.22
CA LEU A 46 6.02 -10.28 -0.70
C LEU A 46 5.83 -9.18 0.35
N PRO A 47 5.56 -7.93 -0.05
CA PRO A 47 5.13 -6.91 0.90
C PRO A 47 3.77 -7.28 1.51
N ASP A 48 3.50 -6.77 2.70
CA ASP A 48 2.17 -6.81 3.30
C ASP A 48 1.38 -5.59 2.83
N LEU A 49 0.40 -5.82 1.95
CA LEU A 49 -0.43 -4.75 1.39
C LEU A 49 -1.80 -4.65 2.05
N ARG A 50 -2.03 -5.35 3.17
CA ARG A 50 -3.28 -5.27 3.91
C ARG A 50 -3.38 -3.92 4.61
N GLY A 51 -4.48 -3.19 4.39
CA GLY A 51 -4.74 -1.91 5.05
C GLY A 51 -3.92 -0.73 4.53
N VAL A 52 -3.13 -0.91 3.46
CA VAL A 52 -2.33 0.16 2.84
C VAL A 52 -2.76 0.41 1.39
N PHE A 53 -2.42 1.60 0.88
CA PHE A 53 -2.63 1.95 -0.52
C PHE A 53 -1.31 1.86 -1.30
N ILE A 54 -1.38 1.39 -2.54
CA ILE A 54 -0.25 1.46 -3.47
C ILE A 54 -0.18 2.90 -4.01
N ARG A 55 1.02 3.49 -3.95
CA ARG A 55 1.32 4.79 -4.56
C ARG A 55 2.35 4.63 -5.68
N GLY A 56 2.32 5.56 -6.64
CA GLY A 56 3.37 5.67 -7.65
C GLY A 56 4.71 6.04 -7.01
N LEU A 57 5.78 5.41 -7.47
CA LEU A 57 7.14 5.82 -7.13
C LEU A 57 7.43 7.17 -7.80
N ASP A 58 8.02 8.11 -7.05
CA ASP A 58 8.38 9.44 -7.58
C ASP A 58 9.29 9.36 -8.81
N ASN A 59 10.29 8.47 -8.74
CA ASN A 59 11.23 8.18 -9.82
C ASN A 59 11.83 9.44 -10.48
N GLY A 60 12.14 10.47 -9.68
CA GLY A 60 12.76 11.71 -10.14
C GLY A 60 11.79 12.81 -10.56
N ARG A 61 10.48 12.64 -10.35
CA ARG A 61 9.48 13.70 -10.60
C ARG A 61 9.57 14.84 -9.58
N GLY A 62 10.15 14.60 -8.41
CA GLY A 62 10.41 15.60 -7.37
C GLY A 62 9.22 15.90 -6.45
N LEU A 63 8.17 15.07 -6.45
CA LEU A 63 7.01 15.19 -5.56
C LEU A 63 7.12 14.34 -4.29
N ASP A 64 7.82 13.21 -4.34
CA ASP A 64 8.14 12.36 -3.18
C ASP A 64 9.62 11.92 -3.22
N PRO A 65 10.56 12.88 -3.11
CA PRO A 65 11.98 12.61 -3.25
C PRO A 65 12.51 11.70 -2.14
N GLY A 66 13.43 10.80 -2.49
CA GLY A 66 14.05 9.86 -1.55
C GLY A 66 13.22 8.61 -1.21
N ARG A 67 11.99 8.48 -1.74
CA ARG A 67 11.17 7.28 -1.59
C ARG A 67 11.77 6.08 -2.32
N GLY A 68 11.92 4.95 -1.63
CA GLY A 68 12.33 3.68 -2.23
C GLY A 68 11.16 2.89 -2.81
N ILE A 69 11.38 2.15 -3.91
CA ILE A 69 10.40 1.18 -4.41
C ILE A 69 10.11 0.13 -3.32
N LEU A 70 8.84 -0.28 -3.18
CA LEU A 70 8.36 -1.21 -2.14
C LEU A 70 8.56 -0.74 -0.68
N SER A 71 8.99 0.49 -0.43
CA SER A 71 9.12 1.00 0.93
C SER A 71 7.76 1.34 1.54
N TYR A 72 7.58 0.98 2.80
CA TYR A 72 6.41 1.34 3.58
C TYR A 72 6.53 2.79 4.10
N GLN A 73 5.40 3.46 4.23
CA GLN A 73 5.30 4.80 4.80
C GLN A 73 4.13 4.83 5.79
N GLU A 74 4.42 5.23 7.02
CA GLU A 74 3.40 5.52 8.03
C GLU A 74 2.52 6.70 7.60
N ASP A 75 1.37 6.86 8.23
CA ASP A 75 0.55 8.04 8.03
C ASP A 75 1.32 9.32 8.45
N GLN A 76 1.13 10.39 7.68
CA GLN A 76 1.76 11.69 7.94
C GLN A 76 0.74 12.74 8.38
N SER A 77 -0.47 12.29 8.76
CA SER A 77 -1.53 13.12 9.29
C SER A 77 -1.15 13.51 10.73
N ASN A 78 -0.14 14.37 10.90
CA ASN A 78 0.31 14.91 12.17
C ASN A 78 -0.73 15.89 12.75
N MET A 79 -1.97 15.41 12.93
CA MET A 79 -3.05 16.12 13.59
C MET A 79 -3.04 15.71 15.05
N THR A 80 -2.56 16.60 15.90
CA THR A 80 -2.63 16.43 17.36
C THR A 80 -3.70 17.34 17.96
N PRO A 81 -4.51 16.85 18.92
CA PRO A 81 -5.50 17.68 19.60
C PRO A 81 -4.82 18.80 20.41
N SER A 82 -5.29 20.04 20.27
CA SER A 82 -4.96 21.15 21.18
C SER A 82 -5.88 21.15 22.40
N ALA A 83 -5.36 21.56 23.56
CA ALA A 83 -6.14 21.75 24.80
C ALA A 83 -7.28 22.81 24.68
N GLY A 84 -7.40 23.50 23.55
CA GLY A 84 -8.49 24.42 23.21
C GLY A 84 -9.43 23.95 22.09
N GLY A 85 -9.37 22.68 21.67
CA GLY A 85 -10.24 22.14 20.61
C GLY A 85 -9.80 22.46 19.17
N GLY A 86 -8.66 23.12 18.99
CA GLY A 86 -8.01 23.32 17.69
C GLY A 86 -7.10 22.16 17.27
N LEU A 87 -6.72 22.12 15.99
CA LEU A 87 -5.73 21.19 15.44
C LEU A 87 -4.34 21.85 15.48
N HIS A 88 -3.31 21.15 15.97
CA HIS A 88 -1.90 21.51 15.72
C HIS A 88 -1.35 20.62 14.59
N GLY A 89 -0.84 21.22 13.50
CA GLY A 89 -0.32 20.52 12.33
C GLY A 89 -0.15 21.41 11.08
N HIS A 90 0.38 20.85 9.98
CA HIS A 90 0.80 21.55 8.74
C HIS A 90 -0.32 22.17 7.86
N HIS A 91 -1.49 22.54 8.43
CA HIS A 91 -2.57 23.15 7.68
C HIS A 91 -2.94 24.52 8.25
N HIS A 92 -2.52 25.59 7.57
CA HIS A 92 -2.99 26.95 7.85
C HIS A 92 -4.46 27.08 7.40
N GLY A 93 -5.38 27.35 8.34
CA GLY A 93 -6.76 27.75 8.02
C GLY A 93 -7.86 26.67 8.09
N MET A 94 -7.60 25.49 8.65
CA MET A 94 -8.66 24.51 8.93
C MET A 94 -9.16 24.66 10.38
N THR A 95 -10.30 25.34 10.55
CA THR A 95 -10.94 25.60 11.86
C THR A 95 -11.74 24.42 12.41
N TYR A 96 -11.89 23.31 11.68
CA TYR A 96 -12.74 22.19 12.10
C TYR A 96 -11.97 20.92 12.45
N TYR A 97 -11.98 20.60 13.75
CA TYR A 97 -11.79 19.25 14.28
C TYR A 97 -13.06 18.43 14.01
N TYR A 98 -12.94 17.27 13.36
CA TYR A 98 -14.02 16.28 13.31
C TYR A 98 -14.08 15.57 14.67
N PRO A 99 -15.08 15.82 15.52
CA PRO A 99 -15.16 15.16 16.81
C PRO A 99 -15.54 13.69 16.58
N GLY A 100 -14.69 12.77 17.04
CA GLY A 100 -15.05 11.34 17.13
C GLY A 100 -14.36 10.42 16.12
N GLY A 101 -13.04 10.54 15.96
CA GLY A 101 -12.22 9.53 15.25
C GLY A 101 -12.69 9.24 13.82
N GLN A 102 -13.40 10.20 13.22
CA GLN A 102 -13.96 10.04 11.89
C GLN A 102 -12.81 9.96 10.92
N GLU A 103 -12.71 8.79 10.30
CA GLU A 103 -11.81 8.42 9.24
C GLU A 103 -11.47 9.61 8.31
N ALA A 104 -10.26 10.18 8.46
CA ALA A 104 -9.79 11.31 7.66
C ALA A 104 -9.27 10.88 6.27
N ARG A 105 -9.13 9.57 6.04
CA ARG A 105 -8.80 9.01 4.72
C ARG A 105 -10.00 9.14 3.77
N PRO A 106 -9.78 9.35 2.46
CA PRO A 106 -10.85 9.25 1.48
C PRO A 106 -11.63 7.94 1.63
N LYS A 107 -12.97 8.01 1.51
CA LYS A 107 -13.84 6.83 1.50
C LYS A 107 -13.33 5.85 0.45
N ASN A 108 -13.06 4.61 0.86
CA ASN A 108 -12.54 3.56 -0.01
C ASN A 108 -13.30 2.25 0.20
N VAL A 109 -13.14 1.33 -0.76
CA VAL A 109 -13.64 -0.05 -0.68
C VAL A 109 -12.45 -0.98 -0.59
N ALA A 110 -12.47 -1.90 0.37
CA ALA A 110 -11.38 -2.83 0.60
C ALA A 110 -11.36 -3.96 -0.44
N PHE A 111 -10.23 -4.10 -1.12
CA PHE A 111 -9.87 -5.24 -1.96
C PHE A 111 -8.60 -5.87 -1.40
N ASN A 112 -8.41 -7.17 -1.62
CA ASN A 112 -7.09 -7.76 -1.44
C ASN A 112 -6.17 -7.35 -2.58
N TYR A 113 -4.86 -7.36 -2.33
CA TYR A 113 -3.88 -7.42 -3.41
C TYR A 113 -3.41 -8.86 -3.57
N ILE A 114 -3.54 -9.38 -4.78
CA ILE A 114 -2.93 -10.65 -5.19
C ILE A 114 -1.81 -10.37 -6.20
N VAL A 115 -0.87 -11.31 -6.31
CA VAL A 115 0.23 -11.24 -7.26
C VAL A 115 0.27 -12.50 -8.10
N LYS A 116 0.43 -12.35 -9.42
CA LYS A 116 0.65 -13.50 -10.31
C LYS A 116 2.00 -14.14 -9.99
N ALA A 117 2.02 -15.44 -9.71
CA ALA A 117 3.21 -16.16 -9.26
C ALA A 117 4.08 -16.69 -10.40
N GLY A 118 3.47 -17.10 -11.51
CA GLY A 118 4.11 -17.67 -12.71
C GLY A 118 3.10 -17.81 -13.84
#